data_AF-A0A2M8DUI4-F1
#
_entry.id   AF-A0A2M8DUI4-F1
#
_cell.length_a   1.000
_cell.length_b   1.000
_cell.length_c   1.000
_cell.angle_alpha   90.00
_cell.angle_beta   90.00
_cell.angle_gamma   90.00
#
_symmetry.space_group_name_H-M   'P 1'
#
loop_
_entity.id
_entity.type
_entity.pdbx_description
1 polymer ?
#
loop_
_entity_poly.entity_id
_entity_poly.type
_entity_poly.pdbx_seq_one_letter_code
_entity_poly.pdbx_strand_id
1 'polypeptide(L)'
;AQHIRDRLRALYPQTEVSILGMTTQGDQILDVTLSKIGGKGLFVKELETALEDGRADLAVHSLKDVPMVMPEGFVLAVIGEREDPHDAFVANHYENLAALPAGSVVGTSSLRRESQLRARFPHLDIQPLRGNVQTRLRKLDEGQYAAIILAAAGLKRLGLGERIRGIISSTDSLPAVGQGALGIECRSNRAEVIAMLQPLHHADTAVCVFAERAMSRALAGSCQVPLGGFAEVQDGKLRMRGFVASPDGKQIVRAEATGELAAPEALGNRIADALRAQGADEILAALNA
;
A
#
# COMPACT_ATOMS: atom_id res chain seq x y z
N ALA A 1 11.11 0.14 -10.09
CA ALA A 1 12.49 0.07 -10.62
C ALA A 1 12.71 1.06 -11.77
N GLN A 2 12.13 0.87 -12.96
CA GLN A 2 12.38 1.73 -14.14
C GLN A 2 12.20 3.23 -13.88
N HIS A 3 11.08 3.63 -13.27
CA HIS A 3 10.83 5.02 -12.88
C HIS A 3 11.98 5.64 -12.05
N ILE A 4 12.50 4.92 -11.05
CA ILE A 4 13.60 5.41 -10.21
C ILE A 4 14.92 5.42 -10.98
N ARG A 5 15.21 4.42 -11.81
CA ARG A 5 16.39 4.41 -12.68
C ARG A 5 16.42 5.64 -13.58
N ASP A 6 15.31 5.97 -14.21
CA ASP A 6 15.24 7.09 -15.17
C ASP A 6 15.43 8.43 -14.45
N ARG A 7 14.87 8.56 -13.23
CA ARG A 7 15.11 9.72 -12.35
C ARG A 7 16.58 9.84 -11.93
N LEU A 8 17.23 8.73 -11.55
CA LEU A 8 18.65 8.72 -11.18
C LEU A 8 19.55 9.09 -12.36
N ARG A 9 19.27 8.58 -13.57
CA ARG A 9 20.01 8.93 -14.79
C ARG A 9 19.87 10.41 -15.15
N ALA A 10 18.72 11.00 -14.91
CA ALA A 10 18.50 12.43 -15.13
C ALA A 10 19.30 13.29 -14.13
N LEU A 11 19.38 12.87 -12.86
CA LEU A 11 20.15 13.56 -11.82
C LEU A 11 21.67 13.36 -11.98
N TYR A 12 22.08 12.18 -12.41
CA TYR A 12 23.48 11.75 -12.48
C TYR A 12 23.80 11.11 -13.85
N PRO A 13 23.93 11.91 -14.93
CA PRO A 13 24.11 11.39 -16.29
C PRO A 13 25.39 10.57 -16.51
N GLN A 14 26.39 10.77 -15.65
CA GLN A 14 27.68 10.05 -15.70
C GLN A 14 27.66 8.75 -14.88
N THR A 15 26.59 8.50 -14.11
CA THR A 15 26.46 7.30 -13.29
C THR A 15 25.76 6.20 -14.08
N GLU A 16 26.39 5.04 -14.18
CA GLU A 16 25.73 3.86 -14.71
C GLU A 16 24.67 3.36 -13.71
N VAL A 17 23.43 3.24 -14.17
CA VAL A 17 22.32 2.69 -13.37
C VAL A 17 21.78 1.45 -14.06
N SER A 18 21.95 0.30 -13.43
CA SER A 18 21.46 -1.01 -13.87
C SER A 18 20.29 -1.47 -12.97
N ILE A 19 19.47 -2.39 -13.50
CA ILE A 19 18.37 -3.01 -12.74
C ILE A 19 18.71 -4.48 -12.56
N LEU A 20 18.91 -4.90 -11.32
CA LEU A 20 18.94 -6.30 -10.96
C LEU A 20 17.50 -6.82 -10.81
N GLY A 21 17.05 -7.60 -11.79
CA GLY A 21 15.76 -8.29 -11.70
C GLY A 21 15.81 -9.38 -10.63
N MET A 22 14.81 -9.41 -9.75
CA MET A 22 14.70 -10.42 -8.69
C MET A 22 13.27 -10.95 -8.62
N THR A 23 13.14 -12.24 -8.33
CA THR A 23 11.86 -12.92 -8.06
C THR A 23 11.82 -13.26 -6.58
N THR A 24 10.80 -12.78 -5.87
CA THR A 24 10.65 -13.03 -4.43
C THR A 24 9.83 -14.30 -4.18
N GLN A 25 9.93 -14.91 -2.99
CA GLN A 25 9.05 -16.03 -2.62
C GLN A 25 7.56 -15.65 -2.71
N GLY A 26 7.22 -14.39 -2.40
CA GLY A 26 5.86 -13.87 -2.55
C GLY A 26 5.33 -13.91 -3.98
N ASP A 27 6.20 -13.87 -4.99
CA ASP A 27 5.83 -14.02 -6.41
C ASP A 27 5.64 -15.48 -6.83
N GLN A 28 6.28 -16.42 -6.11
CA GLN A 28 6.27 -17.86 -6.44
C GLN A 28 5.11 -18.61 -5.76
N ILE A 29 4.70 -18.18 -4.56
CA ILE A 29 3.65 -18.87 -3.79
C ILE A 29 2.28 -18.27 -4.11
N LEU A 30 1.63 -18.79 -5.16
CA LEU A 30 0.29 -18.34 -5.57
C LEU A 30 -0.84 -19.05 -4.80
N ASP A 31 -0.61 -20.28 -4.32
CA ASP A 31 -1.64 -21.23 -3.89
C ASP A 31 -1.95 -21.29 -2.39
N VAL A 32 -1.28 -20.49 -1.55
CA VAL A 32 -1.52 -20.49 -0.09
C VAL A 32 -1.99 -19.11 0.36
N THR A 33 -3.06 -19.05 1.16
CA THR A 33 -3.57 -17.77 1.72
C THR A 33 -2.45 -17.04 2.45
N LEU A 34 -2.28 -15.73 2.20
CA LEU A 34 -1.17 -14.95 2.79
C LEU A 34 -1.21 -15.03 4.32
N SER A 35 -2.43 -15.12 4.88
CA SER A 35 -2.72 -15.37 6.30
C SER A 35 -2.11 -16.67 6.86
N LYS A 36 -1.85 -17.68 6.03
CA LYS A 36 -1.28 -18.97 6.46
C LYS A 36 0.23 -19.09 6.28
N ILE A 37 0.87 -18.20 5.49
CA ILE A 37 2.32 -18.30 5.20
C ILE A 37 3.17 -17.58 6.27
N GLY A 38 2.58 -16.80 7.18
CA GLY A 38 3.23 -16.36 8.42
C GLY A 38 4.69 -15.88 8.23
N GLY A 39 4.90 -14.80 7.51
CA GLY A 39 6.25 -14.25 7.29
C GLY A 39 6.22 -12.75 7.05
N LYS A 40 6.67 -11.96 8.03
CA LYS A 40 6.98 -10.53 7.83
C LYS A 40 8.09 -10.46 6.77
N GLY A 41 7.89 -9.69 5.70
CA GLY A 41 8.95 -9.42 4.71
C GLY A 41 9.07 -10.39 3.52
N LEU A 42 8.03 -11.18 3.19
CA LEU A 42 8.00 -12.11 2.03
C LEU A 42 8.36 -11.49 0.67
N PHE A 43 8.29 -10.16 0.54
CA PHE A 43 8.62 -9.42 -0.68
C PHE A 43 9.91 -8.59 -0.55
N VAL A 44 10.56 -8.60 0.61
CA VAL A 44 11.66 -7.68 0.95
C VAL A 44 12.95 -8.43 1.27
N LYS A 45 12.86 -9.64 1.84
CA LYS A 45 14.03 -10.40 2.30
C LYS A 45 15.07 -10.68 1.20
N GLU A 46 14.63 -11.04 -0.01
CA GLU A 46 15.56 -11.30 -1.11
C GLU A 46 16.27 -10.02 -1.58
N LEU A 47 15.56 -8.87 -1.53
CA LEU A 47 16.13 -7.57 -1.84
C LEU A 47 17.15 -7.15 -0.77
N GLU A 48 16.81 -7.28 0.51
CA GLU A 48 17.70 -7.04 1.66
C GLU A 48 18.96 -7.91 1.58
N THR A 49 18.83 -9.18 1.16
CA THR A 49 19.98 -10.06 0.95
C THR A 49 20.90 -9.54 -0.16
N ALA A 50 20.33 -9.05 -1.28
CA ALA A 50 21.13 -8.45 -2.35
C ALA A 50 21.83 -7.15 -1.92
N LEU A 51 21.22 -6.37 -1.03
CA LEU A 51 21.83 -5.19 -0.43
C LEU A 51 22.97 -5.55 0.54
N GLU A 52 22.78 -6.58 1.36
CA GLU A 52 23.78 -7.07 2.32
C GLU A 52 25.01 -7.65 1.59
N ASP A 53 24.77 -8.46 0.55
CA ASP A 53 25.83 -9.10 -0.25
C ASP A 53 26.56 -8.11 -1.20
N GLY A 54 26.11 -6.85 -1.28
CA GLY A 54 26.65 -5.86 -2.21
C GLY A 54 26.32 -6.12 -3.68
N ARG A 55 25.34 -6.97 -3.98
CA ARG A 55 24.83 -7.21 -5.35
C ARG A 55 23.94 -6.07 -5.84
N ALA A 56 23.41 -5.26 -4.94
CA ALA A 56 22.65 -4.05 -5.20
C ALA A 56 23.00 -2.95 -4.18
N ASP A 57 22.91 -1.69 -4.59
CA ASP A 57 23.12 -0.54 -3.68
C ASP A 57 21.82 0.00 -3.08
N LEU A 58 20.69 -0.23 -3.75
CA LEU A 58 19.36 0.20 -3.31
C LEU A 58 18.27 -0.77 -3.76
N ALA A 59 17.17 -0.78 -3.02
CA ALA A 59 15.95 -1.52 -3.35
C ALA A 59 14.77 -0.55 -3.45
N VAL A 60 13.87 -0.79 -4.41
CA VAL A 60 12.72 0.09 -4.68
C VAL A 60 11.42 -0.67 -4.41
N HIS A 61 10.60 -0.11 -3.52
CA HIS A 61 9.40 -0.76 -3.02
C HIS A 61 8.16 0.09 -3.29
N SER A 62 7.01 -0.57 -3.45
CA SER A 62 5.75 0.09 -3.15
C SER A 62 5.64 0.21 -1.64
N LEU A 63 5.42 1.41 -1.12
CA LEU A 63 5.65 1.67 0.31
C LEU A 63 4.64 0.98 1.24
N LYS A 64 3.48 0.62 0.69
CA LYS A 64 2.47 -0.22 1.36
C LYS A 64 2.95 -1.66 1.65
N ASP A 65 3.98 -2.13 0.94
CA ASP A 65 4.51 -3.48 1.07
C ASP A 65 5.77 -3.52 1.96
N VAL A 66 6.25 -2.36 2.43
CA VAL A 66 7.44 -2.23 3.29
C VAL A 66 7.06 -2.43 4.76
N PRO A 67 7.76 -3.30 5.52
CA PRO A 67 7.56 -3.48 6.95
C PRO A 67 7.53 -2.15 7.72
N MET A 68 6.67 -2.03 8.73
CA MET A 68 6.53 -0.79 9.52
C MET A 68 7.79 -0.45 10.34
N VAL A 69 8.59 -1.47 10.66
CA VAL A 69 9.89 -1.38 11.31
C VAL A 69 10.90 -1.96 10.34
N MET A 70 11.89 -1.15 9.95
CA MET A 70 12.99 -1.62 9.09
C MET A 70 13.88 -2.57 9.89
N PRO A 71 14.42 -3.64 9.28
CA PRO A 71 15.40 -4.47 9.95
C PRO A 71 16.69 -3.71 10.27
N GLU A 72 17.45 -4.21 11.24
CA GLU A 72 18.74 -3.63 11.59
C GLU A 72 19.69 -3.63 10.39
N GLY A 73 20.45 -2.54 10.22
CA GLY A 73 21.37 -2.37 9.08
C GLY A 73 20.73 -1.83 7.79
N PHE A 74 19.41 -1.63 7.77
CA PHE A 74 18.69 -1.05 6.64
C PHE A 74 17.98 0.25 7.00
N VAL A 75 17.80 1.12 6.01
CA VAL A 75 17.09 2.38 6.16
C VAL A 75 16.22 2.65 4.95
N LEU A 76 15.01 3.16 5.20
CA LEU A 76 14.18 3.75 4.17
C LEU A 76 14.70 5.17 3.88
N ALA A 77 15.68 5.27 2.98
CA ALA A 77 16.39 6.52 2.69
C ALA A 77 15.52 7.56 1.98
N VAL A 78 14.58 7.12 1.15
CA VAL A 78 13.71 8.00 0.35
C VAL A 78 12.27 7.54 0.42
N ILE A 79 11.39 8.53 0.62
CA ILE A 79 9.98 8.44 0.28
C ILE A 79 9.77 9.37 -0.91
N GLY A 80 9.53 8.78 -2.07
CA GLY A 80 9.31 9.53 -3.30
C GLY A 80 7.94 10.21 -3.32
N GLU A 81 7.79 11.15 -4.25
CA GLU A 81 6.52 11.83 -4.49
C GLU A 81 5.37 10.83 -4.68
N ARG A 82 4.25 11.10 -4.00
CA ARG A 82 3.08 10.23 -4.02
C ARG A 82 2.36 10.36 -5.35
N GLU A 83 2.24 9.25 -6.07
CA GLU A 83 1.27 9.12 -7.16
C GLU A 83 -0.15 8.96 -6.56
N ASP A 84 -1.18 8.94 -7.40
CA ASP A 84 -2.57 8.73 -7.00
C ASP A 84 -2.76 7.61 -5.94
N PRO A 85 -3.11 7.97 -4.68
CA PRO A 85 -3.18 7.02 -3.58
C PRO A 85 -4.48 6.20 -3.57
N HIS A 86 -5.43 6.50 -4.47
CA HIS A 86 -6.76 5.91 -4.44
C HIS A 86 -6.81 4.48 -4.97
N ASP A 87 -7.87 3.78 -4.59
CA ASP A 87 -8.26 2.55 -5.26
C ASP A 87 -8.99 2.86 -6.57
N ALA A 88 -8.74 2.05 -7.58
CA ALA A 88 -9.35 2.13 -8.90
C ALA A 88 -10.35 0.99 -9.08
N PHE A 89 -11.53 1.35 -9.57
CA PHE A 89 -12.51 0.43 -10.11
C PHE A 89 -12.14 0.08 -11.55
N VAL A 90 -12.02 -1.22 -11.84
CA VAL A 90 -11.63 -1.74 -13.15
C VAL A 90 -12.67 -2.77 -13.58
N ALA A 91 -13.33 -2.51 -14.71
CA ALA A 91 -14.37 -3.37 -15.26
C ALA A 91 -14.43 -3.25 -16.78
N ASN A 92 -14.93 -4.30 -17.43
CA ASN A 92 -15.10 -4.32 -18.88
C ASN A 92 -16.43 -3.71 -19.32
N HIS A 93 -17.49 -3.94 -18.54
CA HIS A 93 -18.87 -3.66 -18.95
C HIS A 93 -19.63 -2.67 -18.06
N TYR A 94 -19.04 -2.24 -16.94
CA TYR A 94 -19.70 -1.40 -15.95
C TYR A 94 -18.88 -0.15 -15.66
N GLU A 95 -19.56 0.96 -15.35
CA GLU A 95 -18.92 2.26 -15.12
C GLU A 95 -18.47 2.44 -13.66
N ASN A 96 -19.18 1.85 -12.69
CA ASN A 96 -18.86 1.98 -11.27
C ASN A 96 -19.46 0.81 -10.45
N LEU A 97 -19.10 0.76 -9.15
CA LEU A 97 -19.59 -0.26 -8.22
C LEU A 97 -21.11 -0.26 -8.04
N ALA A 98 -21.75 0.92 -8.05
CA ALA A 98 -23.20 1.03 -7.85
C ALA A 98 -24.02 0.54 -9.05
N ALA A 99 -23.40 0.45 -10.23
CA ALA A 99 -24.02 -0.09 -11.44
C ALA A 99 -23.97 -1.63 -11.51
N LEU A 100 -23.29 -2.30 -10.59
CA LEU A 100 -23.19 -3.76 -10.58
C LEU A 100 -24.50 -4.40 -10.08
N PRO A 101 -25.08 -5.36 -10.82
CA PRO A 101 -26.22 -6.14 -10.35
C PRO A 101 -25.94 -6.90 -9.05
N ALA A 102 -26.99 -7.19 -8.27
CA ALA A 102 -26.89 -8.08 -7.12
C ALA A 102 -26.28 -9.44 -7.51
N GLY A 103 -25.39 -9.97 -6.66
CA GLY A 103 -24.64 -11.20 -6.92
C GLY A 103 -23.43 -11.03 -7.86
N SER A 104 -23.15 -9.82 -8.36
CA SER A 104 -21.95 -9.59 -9.18
C SER A 104 -20.67 -9.87 -8.39
N VAL A 105 -19.74 -10.55 -9.03
CA VAL A 105 -18.47 -10.95 -8.43
C VAL A 105 -17.43 -9.84 -8.57
N VAL A 106 -16.88 -9.35 -7.44
CA VAL A 106 -15.83 -8.34 -7.40
C VAL A 106 -14.53 -8.92 -6.85
N GLY A 107 -13.45 -8.81 -7.62
CA GLY A 107 -12.15 -9.41 -7.30
C GLY A 107 -11.23 -8.54 -6.44
N THR A 108 -10.90 -9.00 -5.24
CA THR A 108 -9.82 -8.46 -4.39
C THR A 108 -9.39 -9.47 -3.33
N SER A 109 -8.09 -9.54 -3.02
CA SER A 109 -7.56 -10.29 -1.86
C SER A 109 -7.11 -9.38 -0.71
N SER A 110 -7.41 -8.08 -0.78
CA SER A 110 -7.11 -7.15 0.31
C SER A 110 -8.28 -7.08 1.27
N LEU A 111 -8.08 -7.52 2.53
CA LEU A 111 -9.10 -7.44 3.57
C LEU A 111 -9.55 -5.99 3.85
N ARG A 112 -8.64 -5.01 3.68
CA ARG A 112 -8.95 -3.58 3.73
C ARG A 112 -10.01 -3.17 2.69
N ARG A 113 -9.87 -3.66 1.45
CA ARG A 113 -10.83 -3.36 0.37
C ARG A 113 -12.12 -4.15 0.58
N GLU A 114 -11.98 -5.43 0.89
CA GLU A 114 -13.11 -6.34 1.09
C GLU A 114 -14.07 -5.83 2.17
N SER A 115 -13.56 -5.48 3.36
CA SER A 115 -14.42 -5.01 4.46
C SER A 115 -15.20 -3.74 4.11
N GLN A 116 -14.55 -2.78 3.44
CA GLN A 116 -15.19 -1.53 2.99
C GLN A 116 -16.22 -1.77 1.88
N LEU A 117 -15.94 -2.69 0.94
CA LEU A 117 -16.87 -3.08 -0.10
C LEU A 117 -18.09 -3.79 0.49
N ARG A 118 -17.90 -4.78 1.36
CA ARG A 118 -19.00 -5.53 1.99
C ARG A 118 -19.91 -4.63 2.82
N ALA A 119 -19.33 -3.65 3.52
CA ALA A 119 -20.11 -2.68 4.29
C ALA A 119 -20.99 -1.76 3.43
N ARG A 120 -20.49 -1.35 2.25
CA ARG A 120 -21.19 -0.40 1.36
C ARG A 120 -22.09 -1.09 0.33
N PHE A 121 -21.71 -2.29 -0.12
CA PHE A 121 -22.37 -3.05 -1.17
C PHE A 121 -22.60 -4.51 -0.72
N PRO A 122 -23.46 -4.75 0.29
CA PRO A 122 -23.67 -6.09 0.86
C PRO A 122 -24.30 -7.09 -0.12
N HIS A 123 -24.81 -6.61 -1.26
CA HIS A 123 -25.37 -7.43 -2.34
C HIS A 123 -24.32 -7.95 -3.33
N LEU A 124 -23.07 -7.50 -3.25
CA LEU A 124 -21.99 -7.95 -4.13
C LEU A 124 -21.27 -9.15 -3.53
N ASP A 125 -20.82 -10.07 -4.39
CA ASP A 125 -19.98 -11.19 -3.98
C ASP A 125 -18.49 -10.82 -4.10
N ILE A 126 -17.81 -10.65 -2.97
CA ILE A 126 -16.39 -10.32 -2.97
C ILE A 126 -15.57 -11.61 -2.94
N GLN A 127 -14.80 -11.84 -4.00
CA GLN A 127 -14.00 -13.05 -4.20
C GLN A 127 -12.50 -12.76 -4.26
N PRO A 128 -11.63 -13.66 -3.76
CA PRO A 128 -10.18 -13.49 -3.80
C PRO A 128 -9.66 -13.32 -5.23
N LEU A 129 -8.67 -12.44 -5.42
CA LEU A 129 -7.99 -12.22 -6.70
C LEU A 129 -6.48 -12.06 -6.49
N ARG A 130 -5.72 -12.98 -7.10
CA ARG A 130 -4.25 -13.09 -6.99
C ARG A 130 -3.56 -13.07 -8.34
N GLY A 131 -2.25 -12.81 -8.28
CA GLY A 131 -1.34 -12.63 -9.42
C GLY A 131 -0.81 -11.20 -9.50
N ASN A 132 0.14 -10.97 -10.40
CA ASN A 132 0.56 -9.61 -10.79
C ASN A 132 -0.59 -8.86 -11.51
N VAL A 133 -0.39 -7.57 -11.81
CA VAL A 133 -1.44 -6.74 -12.43
C VAL A 133 -1.94 -7.32 -13.75
N GLN A 134 -1.05 -7.82 -14.60
CA GLN A 134 -1.40 -8.40 -15.90
C GLN A 134 -2.26 -9.66 -15.76
N THR A 135 -1.90 -10.57 -14.85
CA THR A 135 -2.68 -11.78 -14.57
C THR A 135 -4.08 -11.43 -14.04
N ARG A 136 -4.19 -10.40 -13.20
CA ARG A 136 -5.49 -9.95 -12.67
C ARG A 136 -6.37 -9.35 -13.77
N LEU A 137 -5.80 -8.51 -14.64
CA LEU A 137 -6.53 -7.95 -15.79
C LEU A 137 -6.97 -9.05 -16.76
N ARG A 138 -6.11 -10.04 -17.02
CA ARG A 138 -6.48 -11.21 -17.83
C ARG A 138 -7.68 -11.97 -17.24
N LYS A 139 -7.68 -12.25 -15.93
CA LYS A 139 -8.82 -12.92 -15.27
C LYS A 139 -10.12 -12.12 -15.38
N LEU A 140 -10.03 -10.79 -15.31
CA LEU A 140 -11.18 -9.90 -15.58
C LEU A 140 -11.64 -10.03 -17.04
N ASP A 141 -10.70 -10.01 -17.99
CA ASP A 141 -10.98 -10.12 -19.43
C ASP A 141 -11.58 -11.47 -19.84
N GLU A 142 -11.20 -12.54 -19.13
CA GLU A 142 -11.77 -13.88 -19.25
C GLU A 142 -13.16 -14.00 -18.58
N GLY A 143 -13.69 -12.93 -17.99
CA GLY A 143 -15.03 -12.91 -17.40
C GLY A 143 -15.14 -13.58 -16.03
N GLN A 144 -14.03 -13.88 -15.35
CA GLN A 144 -14.05 -14.50 -14.01
C GLN A 144 -14.59 -13.54 -12.92
N TYR A 145 -14.57 -12.23 -13.20
CA TYR A 145 -15.05 -11.19 -12.29
C TYR A 145 -15.85 -10.16 -13.10
N ALA A 146 -16.90 -9.59 -12.51
CA ALA A 146 -17.61 -8.45 -13.10
C ALA A 146 -16.78 -7.16 -13.00
N ALA A 147 -16.01 -7.04 -11.92
CA ALA A 147 -15.05 -5.97 -11.69
C ALA A 147 -13.91 -6.43 -10.78
N ILE A 148 -12.79 -5.71 -10.80
CA ILE A 148 -11.68 -5.90 -9.86
C ILE A 148 -11.24 -4.56 -9.28
N ILE A 149 -10.68 -4.58 -8.07
CA ILE A 149 -10.16 -3.38 -7.43
C ILE A 149 -8.63 -3.40 -7.41
N LEU A 150 -8.01 -2.38 -8.00
CA LEU A 150 -6.56 -2.20 -8.08
C LEU A 150 -6.14 -0.84 -7.48
N ALA A 151 -4.85 -0.61 -7.29
CA ALA A 151 -4.36 0.72 -6.89
C ALA A 151 -4.18 1.57 -8.15
N ALA A 152 -4.68 2.80 -8.15
CA ALA A 152 -4.61 3.71 -9.30
C ALA A 152 -3.15 3.97 -9.73
N ALA A 153 -2.26 4.26 -8.77
CA ALA A 153 -0.83 4.43 -9.02
C ALA A 153 -0.17 3.24 -9.73
N GLY A 154 -0.58 2.00 -9.42
CA GLY A 154 -0.03 0.81 -10.06
C GLY A 154 -0.38 0.74 -11.54
N LEU A 155 -1.62 1.06 -11.90
CA LEU A 155 -2.08 1.09 -13.29
C LEU A 155 -1.42 2.24 -14.07
N LYS A 156 -1.40 3.45 -13.49
CA LYS A 156 -0.78 4.64 -14.12
C LYS A 156 0.69 4.41 -14.44
N ARG A 157 1.47 3.89 -13.49
CA ARG A 157 2.91 3.60 -13.68
C ARG A 157 3.21 2.53 -14.73
N LEU A 158 2.27 1.62 -14.97
CA LEU A 158 2.39 0.58 -15.99
C LEU A 158 1.88 1.02 -17.37
N GLY A 159 1.46 2.29 -17.53
CA GLY A 159 0.83 2.77 -18.76
C GLY A 159 -0.58 2.20 -19.00
N LEU A 160 -1.22 1.68 -17.95
CA LEU A 160 -2.54 1.03 -18.00
C LEU A 160 -3.66 1.94 -17.45
N GLY A 161 -3.47 3.26 -17.53
CA GLY A 161 -4.42 4.25 -17.03
C GLY A 161 -5.83 4.10 -17.64
N GLU A 162 -5.92 3.72 -18.91
CA GLU A 162 -7.19 3.52 -19.61
C GLU A 162 -8.03 2.34 -19.06
N ARG A 163 -7.43 1.44 -18.28
CA ARG A 163 -8.17 0.37 -17.60
C ARG A 163 -8.97 0.89 -16.40
N ILE A 164 -8.72 2.11 -15.92
CA ILE A 164 -9.42 2.71 -14.79
C ILE A 164 -10.79 3.22 -15.27
N ARG A 165 -11.87 2.55 -14.86
CA ARG A 165 -13.25 3.00 -15.12
C ARG A 165 -13.70 4.08 -14.14
N GLY A 166 -13.21 4.01 -12.91
CA GLY A 166 -13.48 5.02 -11.90
C GLY A 166 -12.44 5.04 -10.80
N ILE A 167 -12.16 6.23 -10.27
CA ILE A 167 -11.40 6.40 -9.03
C ILE A 167 -12.37 6.34 -7.86
N ILE A 168 -12.08 5.49 -6.88
CA ILE A 168 -12.88 5.37 -5.66
C ILE A 168 -12.35 6.40 -4.67
N SER A 169 -13.23 7.28 -4.17
CA SER A 169 -12.84 8.34 -3.24
C SER A 169 -12.22 7.76 -1.96
N SER A 170 -11.35 8.53 -1.31
CA SER A 170 -10.73 8.12 -0.03
C SER A 170 -11.74 8.01 1.11
N THR A 171 -12.93 8.61 0.97
CA THR A 171 -14.05 8.41 1.90
C THR A 171 -14.72 7.04 1.71
N ASP A 172 -14.77 6.58 0.47
CA ASP A 172 -15.46 5.36 0.05
C ASP A 172 -14.61 4.10 0.13
N SER A 173 -13.30 4.23 -0.08
CA SER A 173 -12.29 3.20 0.12
C SER A 173 -11.01 3.86 0.62
N LEU A 174 -10.85 3.93 1.94
CA LEU A 174 -9.68 4.56 2.55
C LEU A 174 -8.42 3.77 2.15
N PRO A 175 -7.39 4.44 1.59
CA PRO A 175 -6.17 3.80 1.10
C PRO A 175 -5.43 2.94 2.13
N ALA A 176 -4.61 2.02 1.62
CA ALA A 176 -3.58 1.38 2.44
C ALA A 176 -2.51 2.41 2.81
N VAL A 177 -1.89 2.24 3.98
CA VAL A 177 -0.74 3.02 4.43
C VAL A 177 0.35 3.01 3.36
N GLY A 178 0.85 4.19 2.99
CA GLY A 178 1.88 4.35 1.96
C GLY A 178 1.43 4.05 0.52
N GLN A 179 0.14 3.78 0.26
CA GLN A 179 -0.33 3.55 -1.12
C GLN A 179 -0.07 4.78 -1.99
N GLY A 180 0.44 4.56 -3.21
CA GLY A 180 0.83 5.63 -4.14
C GLY A 180 2.29 6.07 -4.00
N ALA A 181 2.92 5.91 -2.84
CA ALA A 181 4.33 6.26 -2.65
C ALA A 181 5.27 5.11 -3.05
N LEU A 182 6.46 5.46 -3.56
CA LEU A 182 7.58 4.53 -3.68
C LEU A 182 8.58 4.80 -2.55
N GLY A 183 9.04 3.74 -1.92
CA GLY A 183 10.13 3.76 -0.96
C GLY A 183 11.44 3.31 -1.60
N ILE A 184 12.56 3.94 -1.23
CA ILE A 184 13.90 3.44 -1.57
C ILE A 184 14.59 3.05 -0.27
N GLU A 185 14.95 1.78 -0.20
CA GLU A 185 15.70 1.17 0.89
C GLU A 185 17.18 1.03 0.49
N CYS A 186 18.08 1.25 1.45
CA CYS A 186 19.50 0.93 1.28
C CYS A 186 20.12 0.54 2.63
N ARG A 187 21.39 0.15 2.60
CA ARG A 187 22.18 -0.09 3.82
C ARG A 187 22.35 1.21 4.61
N SER A 188 22.14 1.15 5.93
CA SER A 188 22.21 2.33 6.80
C SER A 188 23.62 2.92 6.93
N ASN A 189 24.66 2.13 6.66
CA ASN A 189 26.06 2.55 6.70
C ASN A 189 26.59 3.16 5.39
N ARG A 190 25.78 3.25 4.33
CA ARG A 190 26.17 3.80 3.01
C ARG A 190 25.76 5.27 2.90
N ALA A 191 26.40 6.13 3.69
CA ALA A 191 26.07 7.56 3.77
C ALA A 191 26.16 8.27 2.41
N GLU A 192 27.09 7.86 1.56
CA GLU A 192 27.27 8.36 0.20
C GLU A 192 26.08 8.01 -0.71
N VAL A 193 25.55 6.79 -0.62
CA VAL A 193 24.35 6.38 -1.36
C VAL A 193 23.14 7.16 -0.86
N ILE A 194 22.98 7.28 0.46
CA ILE A 194 21.87 8.04 1.06
C ILE A 194 21.88 9.49 0.57
N ALA A 195 23.06 10.13 0.53
CA ALA A 195 23.22 11.50 0.05
C ALA A 195 22.83 11.64 -1.44
N MET A 196 23.25 10.70 -2.29
CA MET A 196 22.86 10.66 -3.70
C MET A 196 21.35 10.45 -3.91
N LEU A 197 20.67 9.82 -2.97
CA LEU A 197 19.24 9.56 -3.09
C LEU A 197 18.37 10.73 -2.62
N GLN A 198 18.89 11.67 -1.80
CA GLN A 198 18.10 12.76 -1.22
C GLN A 198 17.31 13.61 -2.22
N PRO A 199 17.79 13.92 -3.44
CA PRO A 199 17.00 14.68 -4.42
C PRO A 199 15.71 13.98 -4.88
N LEU A 200 15.55 12.69 -4.60
CA LEU A 200 14.32 11.94 -4.88
C LEU A 200 13.31 12.00 -3.72
N HIS A 201 13.72 12.49 -2.55
CA HIS A 201 12.88 12.57 -1.36
C HIS A 201 11.84 13.69 -1.48
N HIS A 202 10.59 13.37 -1.19
CA HIS A 202 9.49 14.32 -1.21
C HIS A 202 8.93 14.52 0.19
N ALA A 203 9.25 15.67 0.80
CA ALA A 203 8.99 15.97 2.21
C ALA A 203 7.51 15.85 2.58
N ASP A 204 6.60 16.39 1.76
CA ASP A 204 5.16 16.36 2.03
C ASP A 204 4.61 14.92 2.00
N THR A 205 5.12 14.07 1.11
CA THR A 205 4.74 12.65 1.11
C THR A 205 5.33 11.93 2.30
N ALA A 206 6.58 12.25 2.68
CA ALA A 206 7.23 11.64 3.82
C ALA A 206 6.45 11.91 5.13
N VAL A 207 6.06 13.15 5.42
CA VAL A 207 5.28 13.47 6.63
C VAL A 207 3.93 12.75 6.64
N CYS A 208 3.23 12.65 5.50
CA CYS A 208 1.99 11.87 5.40
C CYS A 208 2.22 10.41 5.74
N VAL A 209 3.21 9.81 5.09
CA VAL A 209 3.50 8.39 5.25
C VAL A 209 4.00 8.06 6.65
N PHE A 210 4.78 8.93 7.30
CA PHE A 210 5.22 8.70 8.67
C PHE A 210 4.04 8.63 9.65
N ALA A 211 3.04 9.50 9.50
CA ALA A 211 1.82 9.42 10.31
C ALA A 211 1.03 8.13 10.04
N GLU A 212 0.86 7.77 8.76
CA GLU A 212 0.18 6.54 8.35
C GLU A 212 0.87 5.28 8.92
N ARG A 213 2.19 5.21 8.82
CA ARG A 213 3.00 4.09 9.32
C ARG A 213 3.02 4.03 10.83
N ALA A 214 3.07 5.16 11.53
CA ALA A 214 3.00 5.20 12.99
C ALA A 214 1.67 4.61 13.51
N MET A 215 0.54 4.99 12.90
CA MET A 215 -0.77 4.42 13.23
C MET A 215 -0.81 2.90 12.99
N SER A 216 -0.37 2.45 11.81
CA SER A 216 -0.36 1.01 11.51
C SER A 216 0.57 0.25 12.44
N ARG A 217 1.74 0.80 12.77
CA ARG A 217 2.68 0.17 13.71
C ARG A 217 2.09 0.06 15.12
N ALA A 218 1.43 1.11 15.59
CA ALA A 218 0.80 1.14 16.90
C ALA A 218 -0.30 0.08 17.03
N LEU A 219 -1.08 -0.16 15.95
CA LEU A 219 -2.16 -1.17 15.90
C LEU A 219 -1.67 -2.58 15.51
N ALA A 220 -0.37 -2.86 15.63
CA ALA A 220 0.25 -4.12 15.20
C ALA A 220 -0.06 -4.53 13.74
N GLY A 221 -0.38 -3.54 12.90
CA GLY A 221 -0.87 -3.72 11.55
C GLY A 221 0.16 -4.42 10.66
N SER A 222 -0.20 -5.62 10.22
CA SER A 222 0.40 -6.26 9.06
C SER A 222 -0.43 -5.95 7.81
N CYS A 223 0.10 -6.20 6.61
CA CYS A 223 -0.67 -6.11 5.36
C CYS A 223 -1.90 -7.04 5.31
N GLN A 224 -2.05 -7.91 6.31
CA GLN A 224 -3.10 -8.92 6.42
C GLN A 224 -4.21 -8.50 7.38
N VAL A 225 -4.20 -7.24 7.83
CA VAL A 225 -5.25 -6.67 8.66
C VAL A 225 -6.17 -5.80 7.79
N PRO A 226 -7.51 -5.86 7.97
CA PRO A 226 -8.48 -4.92 7.40
C PRO A 226 -8.35 -3.50 8.01
N LEU A 227 -7.22 -2.86 7.75
CA LEU A 227 -6.84 -1.53 8.24
C LEU A 227 -6.50 -0.61 7.05
N GLY A 228 -6.93 0.64 7.14
CA GLY A 228 -6.55 1.69 6.21
C GLY A 228 -6.11 2.96 6.94
N GLY A 229 -5.24 3.73 6.30
CA GLY A 229 -4.66 4.94 6.85
C GLY A 229 -4.23 5.86 5.73
N PHE A 230 -4.75 7.09 5.74
CA PHE A 230 -4.45 8.05 4.71
C PHE A 230 -4.32 9.45 5.30
N ALA A 231 -3.16 10.05 5.07
CA ALA A 231 -2.82 11.40 5.48
C ALA A 231 -2.54 12.30 4.29
N GLU A 232 -2.91 13.57 4.46
CA GLU A 232 -2.86 14.61 3.44
C GLU A 232 -2.35 15.91 4.09
N VAL A 233 -1.47 16.62 3.39
CA VAL A 233 -1.11 18.00 3.75
C VAL A 233 -2.18 18.93 3.18
N GLN A 234 -2.90 19.64 4.06
CA GLN A 234 -3.95 20.61 3.70
C GLN A 234 -3.75 21.87 4.55
N ASP A 235 -3.66 23.03 3.91
CA ASP A 235 -3.50 24.33 4.58
C ASP A 235 -2.37 24.39 5.61
N GLY A 236 -1.23 23.77 5.29
CA GLY A 236 -0.05 23.71 6.17
C GLY A 236 -0.20 22.75 7.36
N LYS A 237 -1.29 21.96 7.42
CA LYS A 237 -1.51 20.96 8.46
C LYS A 237 -1.56 19.55 7.89
N LEU A 238 -1.25 18.59 8.75
CA LEU A 238 -1.40 17.17 8.42
C LEU A 238 -2.77 16.70 8.87
N ARG A 239 -3.65 16.38 7.93
CA ARG A 239 -4.94 15.72 8.21
C ARG A 239 -4.77 14.23 7.97
N MET A 240 -5.25 13.40 8.91
CA MET A 240 -5.17 11.95 8.79
C MET A 240 -6.49 11.30 9.16
N ARG A 241 -6.87 10.30 8.36
CA ARG A 241 -7.98 9.38 8.60
C ARG A 241 -7.44 7.97 8.77
N GLY A 242 -8.07 7.18 9.65
CA GLY A 242 -7.75 5.78 9.85
C GLY A 242 -9.01 4.94 10.13
N PHE A 243 -8.94 3.65 9.83
CA PHE A 243 -9.99 2.70 10.19
C PHE A 243 -9.44 1.31 10.49
N VAL A 244 -10.20 0.56 11.29
CA VAL A 244 -10.06 -0.89 11.48
C VAL A 244 -11.44 -1.54 11.30
N ALA A 245 -11.51 -2.70 10.67
CA ALA A 245 -12.78 -3.37 10.39
C ALA A 245 -12.72 -4.88 10.65
N SER A 246 -13.87 -5.53 10.82
CA SER A 246 -13.96 -6.98 10.63
C SER A 246 -13.86 -7.33 9.14
N PRO A 247 -13.38 -8.53 8.75
CA PRO A 247 -13.24 -8.91 7.32
C PRO A 247 -14.58 -8.89 6.58
N ASP A 248 -15.67 -9.22 7.26
CA ASP A 248 -17.02 -9.20 6.71
C ASP A 248 -17.63 -7.79 6.61
N GLY A 249 -16.93 -6.75 7.11
CA GLY A 249 -17.36 -5.36 7.06
C GLY A 249 -18.48 -4.98 8.03
N LYS A 250 -18.92 -5.89 8.92
CA LYS A 250 -20.01 -5.61 9.88
C LYS A 250 -19.60 -4.69 11.01
N GLN A 251 -18.34 -4.75 11.44
CA GLN A 251 -17.77 -3.86 12.44
C GLN A 251 -16.73 -2.98 11.76
N ILE A 252 -16.86 -1.66 11.86
CA ILE A 252 -15.85 -0.73 11.37
C ILE A 252 -15.75 0.45 12.33
N VAL A 253 -14.55 0.65 12.89
CA VAL A 253 -14.22 1.83 13.70
C VAL A 253 -13.40 2.80 12.86
N ARG A 254 -13.65 4.10 13.02
CA ARG A 254 -13.00 5.17 12.24
C ARG A 254 -12.53 6.29 13.14
N ALA A 255 -11.43 6.91 12.78
CA ALA A 255 -10.93 8.10 13.45
C ALA A 255 -10.35 9.08 12.43
N GLU A 256 -10.47 10.36 12.75
CA GLU A 256 -9.88 11.46 11.98
C GLU A 256 -9.30 12.48 12.96
N ALA A 257 -8.15 13.04 12.61
CA ALA A 257 -7.53 14.12 13.37
C ALA A 257 -6.63 14.97 12.47
N THR A 258 -6.33 16.17 12.95
CA THR A 258 -5.36 17.08 12.34
C THR A 258 -4.19 17.32 13.30
N GLY A 259 -2.99 17.51 12.76
CA GLY A 259 -1.77 17.77 13.51
C GLY A 259 -0.77 18.62 12.74
N GLU A 260 0.33 18.93 13.41
CA GLU A 260 1.44 19.71 12.85
C GLU A 260 2.32 18.83 11.96
N LEU A 261 2.87 19.40 10.87
CA LEU A 261 3.75 18.68 9.94
C LEU A 261 5.03 18.16 10.62
N ALA A 262 5.47 18.83 11.69
CA ALA A 262 6.66 18.49 12.45
C ALA A 262 6.49 17.28 13.39
N ALA A 263 5.25 16.81 13.61
CA ALA A 263 4.95 15.71 14.52
C ALA A 263 4.03 14.64 13.89
N PRO A 264 4.39 14.08 12.71
CA PRO A 264 3.52 13.18 11.97
C PRO A 264 3.25 11.88 12.75
N GLU A 265 4.27 11.31 13.40
CA GLU A 265 4.09 10.07 14.17
C GLU A 265 3.18 10.26 15.39
N ALA A 266 3.23 11.43 16.03
CA ALA A 266 2.33 11.75 17.13
C ALA A 266 0.87 11.80 16.65
N LEU A 267 0.60 12.33 15.46
CA LEU A 267 -0.73 12.27 14.85
C LEU A 267 -1.16 10.82 14.59
N GLY A 268 -0.27 10.00 14.02
CA GLY A 268 -0.54 8.58 13.77
C GLY A 268 -0.89 7.80 15.04
N ASN A 269 -0.14 8.01 16.13
CA ASN A 269 -0.41 7.37 17.42
C ASN A 269 -1.75 7.83 18.01
N ARG A 270 -2.10 9.13 17.91
CA ARG A 270 -3.43 9.63 18.35
C ARG A 270 -4.58 8.99 17.59
N ILE A 271 -4.43 8.76 16.27
CA ILE A 271 -5.44 8.03 15.49
C ILE A 271 -5.56 6.59 15.99
N ALA A 272 -4.44 5.92 16.25
CA ALA A 272 -4.45 4.55 16.79
C ALA A 272 -5.17 4.47 18.14
N ASP A 273 -4.88 5.38 19.07
CA ASP A 273 -5.53 5.41 20.38
C ASP A 273 -7.03 5.70 20.27
N ALA A 274 -7.44 6.60 19.37
CA ALA A 274 -8.85 6.87 19.09
C ALA A 274 -9.58 5.66 18.49
N LEU A 275 -8.89 4.83 17.69
CA LEU A 275 -9.45 3.59 17.15
C LEU A 275 -9.56 2.52 18.25
N ARG A 276 -8.56 2.39 19.13
CA ARG A 276 -8.60 1.49 20.29
C ARG A 276 -9.75 1.80 21.24
N ALA A 277 -9.96 3.08 21.54
CA ALA A 277 -11.06 3.53 22.38
C ALA A 277 -12.46 3.16 21.81
N GLN A 278 -12.54 2.83 20.51
CA GLN A 278 -13.77 2.40 19.84
C GLN A 278 -13.86 0.87 19.67
N GLY A 279 -12.88 0.11 20.14
CA GLY A 279 -12.88 -1.35 20.08
C GLY A 279 -12.03 -1.96 18.95
N ALA A 280 -11.02 -1.24 18.46
CA ALA A 280 -10.12 -1.78 17.43
C ALA A 280 -9.37 -3.03 17.90
N ASP A 281 -8.94 -3.08 19.17
CA ASP A 281 -8.14 -4.19 19.68
C ASP A 281 -8.96 -5.51 19.70
N GLU A 282 -10.25 -5.45 20.01
CA GLU A 282 -11.16 -6.62 19.97
C GLU A 282 -11.35 -7.13 18.55
N ILE A 283 -11.54 -6.23 17.58
CA ILE A 283 -11.65 -6.57 16.16
C ILE A 283 -10.37 -7.27 15.69
N LEU A 284 -9.20 -6.73 16.06
CA LEU A 284 -7.90 -7.29 15.68
C LEU A 284 -7.61 -8.63 16.34
N ALA A 285 -7.96 -8.78 17.63
CA ALA A 285 -7.79 -10.02 18.36
C ALA A 285 -8.61 -11.17 17.74
N ALA A 286 -9.84 -10.88 17.28
CA ALA A 286 -10.71 -11.86 16.63
C ALA A 286 -10.19 -12.39 15.28
N LEU A 287 -9.18 -11.74 14.67
CA LEU A 287 -8.56 -12.21 13.42
C LEU A 287 -7.54 -13.33 13.63
N ASN A 288 -6.99 -13.44 14.85
CA ASN A 288 -5.95 -14.40 15.21
C ASN A 288 -6.49 -15.63 15.96
N ALA A 289 -7.81 -15.67 16.22
CA ALA A 289 -8.52 -16.76 16.87
C ALA A 289 -9.00 -17.79 15.82
#